data_AF-A0A822Z4L2-F1
#
_entry.id   AF-A0A822Z4L2-F1
#
_cell.length_a   1.000
_cell.length_b   1.000
_cell.length_c   1.000
_cell.angle_alpha   90.00
_cell.angle_beta   90.00
_cell.angle_gamma   90.00
#
_symmetry.space_group_name_H-M   'P 1'
#
loop_
_entity.id
_entity.type
_entity.pdbx_description
1 polymer ?
#
loop_
_entity_poly.entity_id
_entity_poly.type
_entity_poly.pdbx_seq_one_letter_code
_entity_poly.pdbx_strand_id
1 'polypeptide(L)'
;MHCPRPRISLADENMVPLGFFLGLLFLFHSLLHVGASIHEYRNEAFASQSNSFFFHGGSEGLYASKVHDKATSEDKPYNGKSFIRFESVVFRRTKESTAKQNDMQQKTGLVEAIIVEIKDRERIGGSYLNSDSICCSPELAKDGSCTVGEVIIHKNPENPGWPRRIQTFFNGKEEEAKMDIETVEINSTGMYYLYFMFCDPQLKGTLIKGRTVWRNPEGYLPGKMAPLMTFFGFMSLAYLVLGLIWFLQFVRFWKDILQLHYHITAVIALGMCEMAFWYFEYANFNSTGSRPMGITLWAVTFTAVKKTVSRLLLLVVSMGYGVVRPTLGGITSKVLLLGLIYFVASEALELVEHLGNINDFSGKAKLFLVLPVALLDACFILWTFSSLSKTLEKLQVINCVIYANERCHALSILPMLSHINTCLHSSSSSSMSYPNYMGFA
;
A
#
# COMPACT_ATOMS: atom_id res chain seq x y z
N MET A 1 -66.48 19.22 -18.47
CA MET A 1 -65.13 18.80 -18.92
C MET A 1 -64.14 19.15 -17.83
N HIS A 2 -63.74 18.13 -17.06
CA HIS A 2 -62.71 18.21 -16.02
C HIS A 2 -61.35 17.90 -16.66
N CYS A 3 -60.35 18.74 -16.41
CA CYS A 3 -58.93 18.39 -16.57
C CYS A 3 -58.24 18.58 -15.21
N PRO A 4 -57.54 17.56 -14.66
CA PRO A 4 -56.96 17.60 -13.32
C PRO A 4 -55.54 18.21 -13.32
N ARG A 5 -55.16 18.84 -12.19
CA ARG A 5 -53.77 19.16 -11.85
C ARG A 5 -53.00 17.86 -11.53
N PRO A 6 -51.75 17.69 -12.00
CA PRO A 6 -50.88 16.70 -11.39
C PRO A 6 -50.36 17.23 -10.05
N ARG A 7 -50.70 16.50 -8.99
CA ARG A 7 -50.14 16.58 -7.65
C ARG A 7 -48.81 15.82 -7.68
N ILE A 8 -47.68 16.52 -7.58
CA ILE A 8 -46.36 15.89 -7.45
C ILE A 8 -46.27 15.32 -6.03
N SER A 9 -46.25 13.99 -5.93
CA SER A 9 -45.99 13.27 -4.69
C SER A 9 -44.51 13.39 -4.33
N LEU A 10 -44.22 14.04 -3.20
CA LEU A 10 -43.00 13.84 -2.43
C LEU A 10 -43.09 12.45 -1.78
N ALA A 11 -42.45 11.45 -2.38
CA ALA A 11 -42.22 10.17 -1.75
C ALA A 11 -40.89 9.58 -2.24
N ASP A 12 -39.92 9.58 -1.31
CA ASP A 12 -38.90 8.55 -1.10
C ASP A 12 -37.69 8.46 -2.05
N GLU A 13 -36.79 9.44 -1.97
CA GLU A 13 -35.40 9.31 -2.49
C GLU A 13 -34.33 9.17 -1.39
N ASN A 14 -34.70 9.02 -0.12
CA ASN A 14 -33.74 9.11 0.99
C ASN A 14 -33.23 7.78 1.57
N MET A 15 -33.68 6.62 1.08
CA MET A 15 -33.40 5.35 1.78
C MET A 15 -32.22 4.54 1.21
N VAL A 16 -31.73 4.85 0.01
CA VAL A 16 -30.59 4.16 -0.63
C VAL A 16 -29.21 4.75 -0.25
N PRO A 17 -28.99 6.07 -0.06
CA PRO A 17 -27.67 6.57 0.28
C PRO A 17 -27.28 6.23 1.73
N LEU A 18 -28.24 6.13 2.65
CA LEU A 18 -27.96 5.94 4.08
C LEU A 18 -27.35 4.57 4.38
N GLY A 19 -27.86 3.49 3.76
CA GLY A 19 -27.30 2.14 3.92
C GLY A 19 -25.89 2.00 3.33
N PHE A 20 -25.61 2.72 2.24
CA PHE A 20 -24.30 2.74 1.60
C PHE A 20 -23.26 3.55 2.40
N PHE A 21 -23.66 4.70 2.94
CA PHE A 21 -22.83 5.49 3.86
C PHE A 21 -22.57 4.78 5.20
N LEU A 22 -23.56 4.05 5.74
CA LEU A 22 -23.36 3.21 6.94
C LEU A 22 -22.44 2.02 6.68
N GLY A 23 -22.50 1.42 5.48
CA GLY A 23 -21.56 0.37 5.07
C GLY A 23 -20.12 0.87 4.95
N LEU A 24 -19.92 2.11 4.47
CA LEU A 24 -18.62 2.77 4.43
C LEU A 24 -18.10 3.06 5.86
N LEU A 25 -18.94 3.61 6.74
CA LEU A 25 -18.58 3.91 8.13
C LEU A 25 -18.20 2.65 8.94
N PHE A 26 -18.82 1.50 8.64
CA PHE A 26 -18.45 0.20 9.21
C PHE A 26 -17.09 -0.32 8.68
N LEU A 27 -16.75 -0.05 7.42
CA LEU A 27 -15.41 -0.32 6.86
C LEU A 27 -14.33 0.54 7.55
N PHE A 28 -14.65 1.80 7.90
CA PHE A 28 -13.77 2.68 8.65
C PHE A 28 -13.48 2.19 10.09
N HIS A 29 -14.43 1.51 10.75
CA HIS A 29 -14.27 1.06 12.14
C HIS A 29 -13.58 -0.30 12.29
N SER A 30 -13.43 -1.05 11.21
CA SER A 30 -12.89 -2.42 11.23
C SER A 30 -11.36 -2.49 11.04
N LEU A 31 -10.70 -1.36 10.81
CA LEU A 31 -9.28 -1.30 10.49
C LEU A 31 -8.46 -1.23 11.78
N LEU A 32 -8.14 -2.42 12.28
CA LEU A 32 -7.16 -2.66 13.32
C LEU A 32 -5.77 -2.15 12.91
N HIS A 33 -5.03 -1.70 13.91
CA HIS A 33 -3.65 -1.22 13.86
C HIS A 33 -2.75 -1.99 12.87
N VAL A 34 -2.34 -1.35 11.78
CA VAL A 34 -1.50 -1.98 10.75
C VAL A 34 -0.04 -1.67 11.04
N GLY A 35 0.65 -2.65 11.61
CA GLY A 35 2.11 -2.64 11.73
C GLY A 35 2.73 -3.15 10.42
N ALA A 36 3.54 -2.33 9.76
CA ALA A 36 4.28 -2.75 8.58
C ALA A 36 5.75 -3.06 8.91
N SER A 37 6.45 -2.24 9.69
CA SER A 37 7.82 -2.58 10.17
C SER A 37 7.85 -3.37 11.48
N ILE A 38 6.76 -3.28 12.24
CA ILE A 38 6.55 -4.02 13.47
C ILE A 38 5.45 -5.03 13.16
N HIS A 39 5.81 -6.31 13.14
CA HIS A 39 4.83 -7.36 12.93
C HIS A 39 4.35 -7.86 14.29
N GLU A 40 3.06 -7.72 14.55
CA GLU A 40 2.41 -8.20 15.76
C GLU A 40 1.60 -9.46 15.43
N TYR A 41 1.78 -10.51 16.22
CA TYR A 41 1.11 -11.81 16.06
C TYR A 41 0.06 -11.96 17.16
N ARG A 42 -1.20 -12.17 16.77
CA ARG A 42 -2.34 -12.16 17.71
C ARG A 42 -3.03 -13.52 17.82
N ASN A 43 -2.35 -14.48 18.45
CA ASN A 43 -2.82 -15.86 18.65
C ASN A 43 -3.20 -16.54 17.32
N GLU A 44 -2.31 -16.41 16.34
CA GLU A 44 -2.53 -16.95 15.00
C GLU A 44 -2.06 -18.42 14.93
N ALA A 45 -2.69 -19.19 14.06
CA ALA A 45 -2.41 -20.61 13.90
C ALA A 45 -1.43 -20.86 12.75
N PHE A 46 -0.65 -21.94 12.86
CA PHE A 46 0.23 -22.38 11.78
C PHE A 46 -0.56 -23.13 10.71
N ALA A 47 -0.25 -22.87 9.45
CA ALA A 47 -0.80 -23.58 8.31
C ALA A 47 0.00 -24.87 8.06
N SER A 48 -0.68 -25.95 7.70
CA SER A 48 0.00 -27.19 7.29
C SER A 48 0.49 -27.04 5.85
N GLN A 49 1.77 -27.29 5.61
CA GLN A 49 2.36 -27.28 4.27
C GLN A 49 3.36 -28.43 4.13
N SER A 50 3.12 -29.33 3.16
CA SER A 50 3.88 -30.57 2.98
C SER A 50 3.93 -31.42 4.27
N ASN A 51 5.13 -31.72 4.79
CA ASN A 51 5.39 -32.40 6.05
C ASN A 51 5.75 -31.44 7.21
N SER A 52 5.40 -30.15 7.08
CA SER A 52 5.73 -29.11 8.06
C SER A 52 4.51 -28.26 8.43
N PHE A 53 4.60 -27.55 9.55
CA PHE A 53 3.69 -26.47 9.90
C PHE A 53 4.42 -25.14 9.78
N PHE A 54 3.77 -24.19 9.12
CA PHE A 54 4.37 -22.97 8.63
C PHE A 54 3.54 -21.74 9.03
N PHE A 55 4.22 -20.69 9.46
CA PHE A 55 3.61 -19.39 9.73
C PHE A 55 4.53 -18.28 9.19
N HIS A 56 3.96 -17.35 8.43
CA HIS A 56 4.68 -16.22 7.86
C HIS A 56 4.78 -15.08 8.90
N GLY A 57 5.98 -14.87 9.43
CA GLY A 57 6.26 -13.87 10.45
C GLY A 57 6.41 -12.44 9.93
N GLY A 58 6.63 -12.24 8.64
CA GLY A 58 6.82 -10.92 8.05
C GLY A 58 7.81 -10.94 6.90
N SER A 59 7.74 -9.90 6.07
CA SER A 59 8.64 -9.73 4.93
C SER A 59 8.93 -8.26 4.70
N GLU A 60 10.17 -7.83 4.82
CA GLU A 60 10.54 -6.43 4.63
C GLU A 60 11.86 -6.27 3.88
N GLY A 61 11.98 -5.15 3.17
CA GLY A 61 13.23 -4.74 2.57
C GLY A 61 14.14 -4.09 3.61
N LEU A 62 15.32 -4.64 3.84
CA LEU A 62 16.29 -4.10 4.78
C LEU A 62 17.57 -3.67 4.06
N TYR A 63 18.09 -2.51 4.43
CA TYR A 63 19.40 -2.04 4.04
C TYR A 63 20.46 -2.66 4.94
N ALA A 64 21.69 -2.78 4.42
CA ALA A 64 22.84 -3.15 5.23
C ALA A 64 23.11 -2.10 6.32
N SER A 65 23.55 -2.56 7.48
CA SER A 65 24.02 -1.70 8.56
C SER A 65 25.22 -0.87 8.09
N LYS A 66 25.25 0.42 8.47
CA LYS A 66 26.38 1.30 8.20
C LYS A 66 27.51 0.95 9.17
N VAL A 67 28.68 0.64 8.64
CA VAL A 67 29.90 0.49 9.44
C VAL A 67 30.35 1.90 9.84
N HIS A 68 30.20 2.27 11.11
CA HIS A 68 30.80 3.50 11.63
C HIS A 68 32.12 3.18 12.33
N ASP A 69 33.22 3.72 11.80
CA ASP A 69 34.58 3.56 12.36
C ASP A 69 34.82 4.29 13.70
N LYS A 70 33.83 4.99 14.27
CA LYS A 70 33.98 5.63 15.59
C LYS A 70 32.69 5.59 16.38
N ALA A 71 32.71 4.79 17.45
CA ALA A 71 31.77 4.84 18.54
C ALA A 71 31.86 6.23 19.22
N THR A 72 31.01 7.16 18.79
CA THR A 72 30.88 8.46 19.45
C THR A 72 29.41 8.83 19.50
N SER A 73 28.71 8.27 20.49
CA SER A 73 27.64 8.91 21.27
C SER A 73 26.82 7.82 21.95
N GLU A 74 26.86 7.77 23.27
CA GLU A 74 26.04 6.90 24.14
C GLU A 74 24.52 7.21 24.06
N ASP A 75 24.11 8.16 23.22
CA ASP A 75 22.74 8.68 23.24
C ASP A 75 21.73 7.88 22.40
N LYS A 76 22.14 7.02 21.45
CA LYS A 76 21.21 6.10 20.72
C LYS A 76 21.93 4.82 20.23
N PRO A 77 21.77 3.65 20.87
CA PRO A 77 22.53 2.43 20.56
C PRO A 77 22.26 1.80 19.17
N TYR A 78 21.33 2.37 18.39
CA TYR A 78 20.84 1.81 17.14
C TYR A 78 21.00 2.72 15.92
N ASN A 79 21.67 3.88 16.07
CA ASN A 79 21.88 4.77 14.93
C ASN A 79 22.78 4.12 13.88
N GLY A 80 22.31 4.06 12.63
CA GLY A 80 23.04 3.47 11.51
C GLY A 80 22.97 1.95 11.41
N LYS A 81 22.36 1.25 12.38
CA LYS A 81 22.23 -0.22 12.35
C LYS A 81 20.88 -0.66 11.78
N SER A 82 20.91 -1.72 11.00
CA SER A 82 19.75 -2.42 10.48
C SER A 82 19.61 -3.77 11.19
N PHE A 83 18.44 -4.08 11.71
CA PHE A 83 18.24 -5.31 12.47
C PHE A 83 16.81 -5.82 12.46
N ILE A 84 16.68 -7.12 12.74
CA ILE A 84 15.44 -7.79 13.11
C ILE A 84 15.55 -8.18 14.59
N ARG A 85 14.61 -7.72 15.41
CA ARG A 85 14.57 -8.03 16.85
C ARG A 85 13.32 -8.82 17.19
N PHE A 86 13.53 -9.89 17.94
CA PHE A 86 12.48 -10.67 18.58
C PHE A 86 12.30 -10.14 20.00
N GLU A 87 11.12 -9.61 20.35
CA GLU A 87 10.92 -8.99 21.67
C GLU A 87 10.07 -9.84 22.61
N SER A 88 8.93 -10.36 22.15
CA SER A 88 7.99 -11.07 23.02
C SER A 88 7.29 -12.21 22.29
N VAL A 89 8.03 -12.97 21.49
CA VAL A 89 7.48 -14.10 20.73
C VAL A 89 7.31 -15.31 21.65
N VAL A 90 6.09 -15.81 21.70
CA VAL A 90 5.66 -16.93 22.53
C VAL A 90 4.86 -17.89 21.66
N PHE A 91 5.18 -19.17 21.77
CA PHE A 91 4.46 -20.26 21.14
C PHE A 91 3.64 -20.98 22.19
N ARG A 92 2.36 -21.21 21.92
CA ARG A 92 1.47 -21.93 22.82
C ARG A 92 0.98 -23.21 22.17
N ARG A 93 1.35 -24.36 22.72
CA ARG A 93 0.88 -25.66 22.23
C ARG A 93 -0.47 -26.04 22.86
N THR A 94 -1.14 -27.04 22.28
CA THR A 94 -2.43 -27.51 22.78
C THR A 94 -2.29 -28.32 24.06
N LYS A 95 -3.38 -28.41 24.84
CA LYS A 95 -3.43 -29.25 26.05
C LYS A 95 -3.25 -30.74 25.73
N GLU A 96 -3.77 -31.19 24.59
CA GLU A 96 -3.60 -32.56 24.10
C GLU A 96 -2.14 -32.89 23.81
N SER A 97 -1.41 -31.96 23.20
CA SER A 97 0.04 -32.07 22.98
C SER A 97 0.79 -32.16 24.30
N THR A 98 0.43 -31.28 25.25
CA THR A 98 1.05 -31.21 26.59
C THR A 98 0.82 -32.49 27.41
N ALA A 99 -0.36 -33.08 27.35
CA ALA A 99 -0.71 -34.30 28.09
C ALA A 99 0.11 -35.53 27.66
N LYS A 100 0.66 -35.52 26.45
CA LYS A 100 1.52 -36.60 25.92
C LYS A 100 2.97 -36.50 26.39
N GLN A 101 3.38 -35.38 27.00
CA GLN A 101 4.77 -35.13 27.40
C GLN A 101 5.03 -35.48 28.86
N ASN A 102 6.29 -35.80 29.17
CA ASN A 102 6.76 -36.08 30.51
C ASN A 102 7.33 -34.82 31.19
N ASP A 103 7.07 -34.63 32.48
CA ASP A 103 7.48 -33.43 33.23
C ASP A 103 9.00 -33.24 33.27
N MET A 104 9.77 -34.32 33.33
CA MET A 104 11.24 -34.29 33.43
C MET A 104 11.95 -34.17 32.08
N GLN A 105 11.22 -34.23 30.96
CA GLN A 105 11.82 -34.20 29.63
C GLN A 105 12.12 -32.75 29.22
N GLN A 106 13.39 -32.46 28.98
CA GLN A 106 13.82 -31.19 28.39
C GLN A 106 13.69 -31.28 26.85
N LYS A 107 13.34 -30.18 26.18
CA LYS A 107 13.15 -30.11 24.72
C LYS A 107 12.06 -31.07 24.17
N THR A 108 10.80 -30.85 24.58
CA THR A 108 9.62 -31.65 24.20
C THR A 108 8.90 -31.16 22.94
N GLY A 109 9.53 -30.27 22.17
CA GLY A 109 9.01 -29.73 20.93
C GLY A 109 9.90 -28.60 20.44
N LEU A 110 10.15 -28.55 19.13
CA LEU A 110 11.02 -27.56 18.50
C LEU A 110 10.20 -26.66 17.57
N VAL A 111 10.34 -25.36 17.74
CA VAL A 111 9.88 -24.34 16.80
C VAL A 111 11.08 -23.53 16.32
N GLU A 112 11.23 -23.40 15.02
CA GLU A 112 12.35 -22.74 14.37
C GLU A 112 11.90 -21.43 13.72
N ALA A 113 12.55 -20.33 14.09
CA ALA A 113 12.45 -19.06 13.39
C ALA A 113 13.59 -19.02 12.35
N ILE A 114 13.23 -18.91 11.07
CA ILE A 114 14.16 -18.91 9.96
C ILE A 114 14.06 -17.56 9.26
N ILE A 115 15.18 -16.83 9.24
CA ILE A 115 15.31 -15.58 8.49
C ILE A 115 16.08 -15.89 7.20
N VAL A 116 15.48 -15.52 6.07
CA VAL A 116 16.04 -15.81 4.75
C VAL A 116 15.99 -14.59 3.86
N GLU A 117 17.11 -14.33 3.16
CA GLU A 117 17.13 -13.38 2.05
C GLU A 117 16.45 -14.02 0.83
N ILE A 118 15.73 -13.24 0.02
CA ILE A 118 15.04 -13.75 -1.17
C ILE A 118 15.93 -14.59 -2.11
N LYS A 119 17.24 -14.28 -2.20
CA LYS A 119 18.20 -15.03 -3.02
C LYS A 119 18.49 -16.43 -2.49
N ASP A 120 18.35 -16.62 -1.17
CA ASP A 120 18.58 -17.88 -0.48
C ASP A 120 17.27 -18.66 -0.26
N ARG A 121 16.15 -18.23 -0.88
CA ARG A 121 14.83 -18.87 -0.71
C ARG A 121 14.84 -20.37 -1.08
N GLU A 122 15.54 -20.74 -2.15
CA GLU A 122 15.66 -22.13 -2.60
C GLU A 122 16.54 -23.00 -1.69
N ARG A 123 17.26 -22.38 -0.74
CA ARG A 123 18.10 -23.09 0.25
C ARG A 123 17.30 -23.65 1.42
N ILE A 124 16.01 -23.33 1.52
CA ILE A 124 15.10 -23.88 2.54
C ILE A 124 14.30 -25.03 1.92
N GLY A 125 14.23 -26.14 2.65
CA GLY A 125 13.52 -27.34 2.23
C GLY A 125 14.36 -28.27 1.37
N GLY A 126 13.72 -29.36 0.94
CA GLY A 126 14.32 -30.47 0.22
C GLY A 126 14.38 -30.27 -1.29
N SER A 127 14.09 -29.08 -1.82
CA SER A 127 14.09 -28.83 -3.28
C SER A 127 15.46 -29.15 -3.89
N TYR A 128 16.54 -28.84 -3.18
CA TYR A 128 17.92 -29.24 -3.55
C TYR A 128 18.12 -30.77 -3.63
N LEU A 129 17.33 -31.53 -2.86
CA LEU A 129 17.35 -32.99 -2.79
C LEU A 129 16.27 -33.62 -3.70
N ASN A 130 15.69 -32.85 -4.64
CA ASN A 130 14.56 -33.24 -5.48
C ASN A 130 13.34 -33.74 -4.69
N SER A 131 13.12 -33.16 -3.51
CA SER A 131 12.02 -33.51 -2.61
C SER A 131 11.22 -32.26 -2.24
N ASP A 132 9.89 -32.37 -2.22
CA ASP A 132 9.02 -31.29 -1.74
C ASP A 132 8.92 -31.25 -0.20
N SER A 133 9.71 -32.08 0.49
CA SER A 133 9.75 -32.10 1.96
C SER A 133 10.46 -30.87 2.51
N ILE A 134 9.86 -30.23 3.51
CA ILE A 134 10.49 -29.08 4.18
C ILE A 134 11.21 -29.54 5.46
N CYS A 135 10.63 -30.52 6.13
CA CYS A 135 11.19 -31.13 7.33
C CYS A 135 12.05 -32.35 7.00
N CYS A 136 13.17 -32.48 7.72
CA CYS A 136 14.09 -33.60 7.55
C CYS A 136 13.45 -34.92 8.00
N SER A 137 13.30 -35.84 7.06
CA SER A 137 12.84 -37.20 7.32
C SER A 137 13.99 -38.10 7.80
N PRO A 138 13.68 -39.22 8.49
CA PRO A 138 14.71 -40.20 8.88
C PRO A 138 15.49 -40.79 7.69
N GLU A 139 14.93 -40.79 6.49
CA GLU A 139 15.60 -41.25 5.27
C GLU A 139 16.67 -40.24 4.84
N LEU A 140 16.32 -38.96 4.77
CA LEU A 140 17.25 -37.88 4.39
C LEU A 140 18.36 -37.67 5.43
N ALA A 141 18.08 -37.96 6.70
CA ALA A 141 19.08 -37.90 7.76
C ALA A 141 20.13 -39.02 7.66
N LYS A 142 19.77 -40.21 7.15
CA LYS A 142 20.72 -41.32 6.94
C LYS A 142 21.77 -40.97 5.87
N ASP A 143 21.39 -40.16 4.90
CA ASP A 143 22.28 -39.63 3.86
C ASP A 143 23.17 -38.48 4.36
N GLY A 144 23.14 -38.17 5.67
CA GLY A 144 23.97 -37.16 6.31
C GLY A 144 23.62 -35.72 5.96
N SER A 145 22.47 -35.49 5.31
CA SER A 145 22.09 -34.20 4.76
C SER A 145 21.40 -33.26 5.77
N CYS A 146 20.75 -33.81 6.82
CA CYS A 146 20.01 -33.02 7.80
C CYS A 146 19.76 -33.78 9.13
N THR A 147 19.36 -33.06 10.18
CA THR A 147 18.97 -33.62 11.48
C THR A 147 17.46 -33.90 11.50
N VAL A 148 17.06 -35.10 11.93
CA VAL A 148 15.63 -35.49 11.97
C VAL A 148 14.82 -34.53 12.85
N GLY A 149 13.68 -34.08 12.33
CA GLY A 149 12.77 -33.19 13.06
C GLY A 149 13.13 -31.70 12.99
N GLU A 150 14.19 -31.35 12.26
CA GLU A 150 14.53 -29.95 11.93
C GLU A 150 14.14 -29.63 10.48
N VAL A 151 13.95 -28.35 10.19
CA VAL A 151 13.78 -27.84 8.82
C VAL A 151 15.09 -28.02 8.05
N ILE A 152 14.98 -28.46 6.80
CA ILE A 152 16.14 -28.61 5.91
C ILE A 152 16.64 -27.21 5.54
N ILE A 153 17.90 -26.90 5.88
CA ILE A 153 18.55 -25.63 5.50
C ILE A 153 19.91 -25.95 4.89
N HIS A 154 20.09 -25.53 3.65
CA HIS A 154 21.38 -25.58 2.97
C HIS A 154 22.17 -24.29 3.24
N LYS A 155 23.31 -24.40 3.94
CA LYS A 155 24.14 -23.22 4.27
C LYS A 155 24.74 -22.61 3.01
N ASN A 156 24.77 -21.28 2.96
CA ASN A 156 25.42 -20.58 1.87
C ASN A 156 26.97 -20.61 2.06
N PRO A 157 27.76 -21.15 1.09
CA PRO A 157 29.23 -21.17 1.20
C PRO A 157 29.86 -19.78 1.26
N GLU A 158 29.26 -18.80 0.58
CA GLU A 158 29.75 -17.41 0.55
C GLU A 158 29.39 -16.64 1.83
N ASN A 159 28.30 -17.06 2.49
CA ASN A 159 27.80 -16.43 3.71
C ASN A 159 27.27 -17.49 4.70
N PRO A 160 28.17 -18.17 5.45
CA PRO A 160 27.81 -19.34 6.25
C PRO A 160 26.85 -19.05 7.41
N GLY A 161 26.63 -17.77 7.74
CA GLY A 161 25.67 -17.34 8.75
C GLY A 161 24.21 -17.29 8.28
N TRP A 162 23.96 -17.48 6.98
CA TRP A 162 22.65 -17.35 6.35
C TRP A 162 22.29 -18.62 5.53
N PRO A 163 20.99 -19.02 5.46
CA PRO A 163 19.85 -18.51 6.23
C PRO A 163 20.02 -18.64 7.74
N ARG A 164 19.53 -17.65 8.50
CA ARG A 164 19.70 -17.60 9.96
C ARG A 164 18.60 -18.44 10.62
N ARG A 165 19.00 -19.44 11.42
CA ARG A 165 18.10 -20.29 12.21
C ARG A 165 18.19 -19.91 13.69
N ILE A 166 17.03 -19.76 14.33
CA ILE A 166 16.90 -19.59 15.78
C ILE A 166 15.92 -20.65 16.28
N GLN A 167 16.36 -21.45 17.25
CA GLN A 167 15.60 -22.59 17.75
C GLN A 167 14.99 -22.28 19.11
N THR A 168 13.69 -22.50 19.26
CA THR A 168 12.96 -22.37 20.53
C THR A 168 12.37 -23.71 20.90
N PHE A 169 12.57 -24.13 22.15
CA PHE A 169 12.14 -25.44 22.62
C PHE A 169 11.04 -25.32 23.69
N PHE A 170 10.05 -26.22 23.64
CA PHE A 170 9.15 -26.45 24.76
C PHE A 170 9.84 -27.29 25.84
N ASN A 171 9.55 -27.03 27.11
CA ASN A 171 10.11 -27.77 28.25
C ASN A 171 9.02 -28.54 29.00
N GLY A 172 9.28 -29.82 29.28
CA GLY A 172 8.39 -30.68 30.06
C GLY A 172 6.93 -30.61 29.62
N LYS A 173 6.03 -30.29 30.55
CA LYS A 173 4.60 -30.03 30.33
C LYS A 173 4.22 -28.54 30.28
N GLU A 174 5.16 -27.64 30.01
CA GLU A 174 4.83 -26.22 29.84
C GLU A 174 3.99 -26.02 28.57
N GLU A 175 2.85 -25.31 28.67
CA GLU A 175 2.01 -24.99 27.51
C GLU A 175 2.65 -23.94 26.60
N GLU A 176 3.55 -23.11 27.15
CA GLU A 176 4.13 -21.95 26.47
C GLU A 176 5.66 -22.09 26.37
N ALA A 177 6.20 -21.84 25.17
CA ALA A 177 7.63 -21.66 24.95
C ALA A 177 7.91 -20.21 24.55
N LYS A 178 8.80 -19.56 25.28
CA LYS A 178 9.20 -18.16 25.02
C LYS A 178 10.50 -18.15 24.24
N MET A 179 10.54 -17.39 23.15
CA MET A 179 11.76 -17.15 22.39
C MET A 179 12.63 -16.12 23.13
N ASP A 180 13.95 -16.34 23.12
CA ASP A 180 14.89 -15.39 23.70
C ASP A 180 14.89 -14.05 22.94
N ILE A 181 15.17 -12.97 23.67
CA ILE A 181 15.28 -11.63 23.07
C ILE A 181 16.60 -11.56 22.29
N GLU A 182 16.54 -11.91 21.01
CA GLU A 182 17.67 -11.85 20.09
C GLU A 182 17.50 -10.69 19.10
N THR A 183 18.62 -10.03 18.78
CA THR A 183 18.70 -9.03 17.70
C THR A 183 19.65 -9.55 16.64
N VAL A 184 19.13 -9.74 15.42
CA VAL A 184 19.90 -10.17 14.25
C VAL A 184 20.26 -8.94 13.44
N GLU A 185 21.56 -8.61 13.37
CA GLU A 185 22.07 -7.51 12.57
C GLU A 185 22.13 -7.88 11.09
N ILE A 186 21.74 -6.93 10.23
CA ILE A 186 21.69 -7.11 8.78
C ILE A 186 22.92 -6.50 8.14
N ASN A 187 23.69 -7.35 7.45
CA ASN A 187 24.96 -6.97 6.81
C ASN A 187 24.83 -6.77 5.29
N SER A 188 23.78 -7.30 4.67
CA SER A 188 23.53 -7.21 3.22
C SER A 188 22.20 -6.50 2.96
N THR A 189 22.15 -5.69 1.91
CA THR A 189 20.89 -5.06 1.50
C THR A 189 20.07 -6.08 0.70
N GLY A 190 18.83 -6.33 1.10
CA GLY A 190 17.98 -7.32 0.47
C GLY A 190 16.55 -7.34 0.97
N MET A 191 15.74 -8.21 0.37
CA MET A 191 14.40 -8.55 0.87
C MET A 191 14.53 -9.75 1.80
N TYR A 192 14.13 -9.57 3.05
CA TYR A 192 14.20 -10.60 4.08
C TYR A 192 12.81 -11.10 4.44
N TYR A 193 12.70 -12.41 4.64
CA TYR A 193 11.50 -13.10 5.07
C TYR A 193 11.77 -13.79 6.41
N LEU A 194 10.79 -13.75 7.30
CA LEU A 194 10.81 -14.49 8.56
C LEU A 194 9.72 -15.55 8.51
N TYR A 195 10.13 -16.80 8.71
CA TYR A 195 9.22 -17.93 8.81
C TYR A 195 9.36 -18.58 10.17
N PHE A 196 8.22 -18.88 10.79
CA PHE A 196 8.16 -19.75 11.95
C PHE A 196 7.69 -21.12 11.50
N MET A 197 8.46 -22.15 11.82
CA MET A 197 8.22 -23.50 11.30
C MET A 197 8.43 -24.54 12.38
N PHE A 198 7.67 -25.63 12.33
CA PHE A 198 7.94 -26.81 13.13
C PHE A 198 7.60 -28.08 12.37
N CYS A 199 8.31 -29.16 12.70
CA CYS A 199 8.24 -30.44 12.02
C CYS A 199 7.54 -31.52 12.85
N ASP A 200 7.31 -31.27 14.13
CA ASP A 200 6.68 -32.24 15.03
C ASP A 200 5.16 -32.26 14.84
N PRO A 201 4.55 -33.37 14.37
CA PRO A 201 3.10 -33.49 14.24
C PRO A 201 2.37 -33.41 15.60
N GLN A 202 3.05 -33.64 16.72
CA GLN A 202 2.45 -33.51 18.06
C GLN A 202 2.18 -32.06 18.44
N LEU A 203 2.84 -31.09 17.80
CA LEU A 203 2.62 -29.65 18.02
C LEU A 203 1.49 -29.08 17.15
N LYS A 204 0.72 -29.92 16.46
CA LYS A 204 -0.43 -29.49 15.66
C LYS A 204 -1.41 -28.66 16.51
N GLY A 205 -1.79 -27.49 16.01
CA GLY A 205 -2.65 -26.55 16.72
C GLY A 205 -1.90 -25.56 17.63
N THR A 206 -0.57 -25.50 17.54
CA THR A 206 0.21 -24.45 18.20
C THR A 206 -0.19 -23.06 17.68
N LEU A 207 -0.27 -22.09 18.60
CA LEU A 207 -0.56 -20.69 18.31
C LEU A 207 0.67 -19.83 18.58
N ILE A 208 0.84 -18.77 17.80
CA ILE A 208 1.91 -17.77 18.00
C ILE A 208 1.32 -16.45 18.52
N LYS A 209 2.02 -15.86 19.49
CA LYS A 209 1.73 -14.53 20.03
C LYS A 209 3.02 -13.75 20.21
N GLY A 210 3.03 -12.46 19.90
CA GLY A 210 4.17 -11.61 20.19
C GLY A 210 4.39 -10.52 19.16
N ARG A 211 5.61 -9.98 19.11
CA ARG A 211 6.01 -9.03 18.09
C ARG A 211 7.45 -9.17 17.66
N THR A 212 7.71 -8.86 16.40
CA THR A 212 9.06 -8.65 15.86
C THR A 212 9.19 -7.22 15.34
N VAL A 213 10.37 -6.63 15.52
CA VAL A 213 10.67 -5.25 15.15
C VAL A 213 11.77 -5.25 14.09
N TRP A 214 11.46 -4.65 12.95
CA TRP A 214 12.34 -4.56 11.80
C TRP A 214 12.73 -3.10 11.63
N ARG A 215 14.03 -2.82 11.63
CA ARG A 215 14.53 -1.45 11.59
C ARG A 215 15.64 -1.32 10.58
N ASN A 216 15.58 -0.25 9.79
CA ASN A 216 16.61 0.18 8.86
C ASN A 216 17.54 1.24 9.49
N PRO A 217 18.70 1.53 8.88
CA PRO A 217 19.67 2.49 9.40
C PRO A 217 19.09 3.89 9.66
N GLU A 218 18.17 4.33 8.79
CA GLU A 218 17.54 5.66 8.80
C GLU A 218 16.22 5.71 9.60
N GLY A 219 15.76 4.58 10.16
CA GLY A 219 14.52 4.48 10.92
C GLY A 219 13.73 3.21 10.61
N TYR A 220 12.44 3.20 10.95
CA TYR A 220 11.59 2.02 10.83
C TYR A 220 10.96 1.85 9.44
N LEU A 221 11.16 2.79 8.52
CA LEU A 221 10.54 2.69 7.21
C LEU A 221 11.14 1.52 6.40
N PRO A 222 10.31 0.62 5.84
CA PRO A 222 10.77 -0.43 4.95
C PRO A 222 11.65 0.10 3.83
N GLY A 223 12.68 -0.66 3.46
CA GLY A 223 13.66 -0.25 2.46
C GLY A 223 13.03 -0.03 1.08
N LYS A 224 11.96 -0.77 0.76
CA LYS A 224 11.17 -0.55 -0.46
C LYS A 224 10.45 0.81 -0.48
N MET A 225 10.08 1.33 0.69
CA MET A 225 9.35 2.59 0.84
C MET A 225 10.26 3.78 1.16
N ALA A 226 11.51 3.54 1.56
CA ALA A 226 12.44 4.60 1.93
C ALA A 226 12.63 5.70 0.86
N PRO A 227 12.77 5.38 -0.44
CA PRO A 227 12.88 6.42 -1.48
C PRO A 227 11.60 7.27 -1.62
N LEU A 228 10.42 6.70 -1.36
CA LEU A 228 9.14 7.42 -1.51
C LEU A 228 9.07 8.61 -0.55
N MET A 229 9.53 8.46 0.69
CA MET A 229 9.57 9.57 1.66
C MET A 229 10.33 10.78 1.09
N THR A 230 11.50 10.55 0.51
CA THR A 230 12.30 11.62 -0.11
C THR A 230 11.60 12.23 -1.32
N PHE A 231 11.02 11.39 -2.19
CA PHE A 231 10.26 11.83 -3.35
C PHE A 231 9.10 12.75 -2.96
N PHE A 232 8.25 12.34 -2.01
CA PHE A 232 7.14 13.17 -1.54
C PHE A 232 7.61 14.46 -0.85
N GLY A 233 8.75 14.44 -0.17
CA GLY A 233 9.37 15.65 0.38
C GLY A 233 9.78 16.65 -0.71
N PHE A 234 10.50 16.19 -1.75
CA PHE A 234 10.87 17.03 -2.89
C PHE A 234 9.65 17.54 -3.67
N MET A 235 8.67 16.68 -3.92
CA MET A 235 7.43 17.05 -4.60
C MET A 235 6.62 18.07 -3.79
N SER A 236 6.53 17.90 -2.46
CA SER A 236 5.88 18.88 -1.59
C SER A 236 6.53 20.26 -1.69
N LEU A 237 7.87 20.32 -1.67
CA LEU A 237 8.60 21.57 -1.87
C LEU A 237 8.37 22.18 -3.26
N ALA A 238 8.38 21.35 -4.32
CA ALA A 238 8.10 21.81 -5.68
C ALA A 238 6.69 22.40 -5.81
N TYR A 239 5.68 21.75 -5.22
CA TYR A 239 4.31 22.25 -5.18
C TYR A 239 4.16 23.53 -4.35
N LEU A 240 4.93 23.68 -3.27
CA LEU A 240 4.96 24.91 -2.48
C LEU A 240 5.52 26.07 -3.31
N VAL A 241 6.65 25.86 -4.01
CA VAL A 241 7.24 26.88 -4.90
C VAL A 241 6.29 27.24 -6.04
N LEU A 242 5.68 26.24 -6.68
CA LEU A 242 4.67 26.45 -7.72
C LEU A 242 3.47 27.24 -7.18
N GLY A 243 2.97 26.86 -6.00
CA GLY A 243 1.87 27.55 -5.32
C GLY A 243 2.21 28.99 -4.99
N LEU A 244 3.43 29.29 -4.54
CA LEU A 244 3.88 30.64 -4.26
C LEU A 244 3.98 31.50 -5.53
N ILE A 245 4.61 30.98 -6.59
CA ILE A 245 4.72 31.68 -7.88
C ILE A 245 3.32 31.95 -8.44
N TRP A 246 2.45 30.93 -8.43
CA TRP A 246 1.07 31.05 -8.88
C TRP A 246 0.29 32.06 -8.04
N PHE A 247 0.42 32.03 -6.71
CA PHE A 247 -0.27 32.96 -5.82
C PHE A 247 0.16 34.41 -6.05
N LEU A 248 1.45 34.68 -6.21
CA LEU A 248 1.95 36.01 -6.55
C LEU A 248 1.39 36.50 -7.90
N GLN A 249 1.34 35.61 -8.89
CA GLN A 249 0.82 35.93 -10.20
C GLN A 249 -0.70 36.16 -10.17
N PHE A 250 -1.41 35.35 -9.39
CA PHE A 250 -2.82 35.49 -9.09
C PHE A 250 -3.04 36.89 -8.53
N VAL A 251 -2.45 37.23 -7.37
CA VAL A 251 -2.56 38.56 -6.70
C VAL A 251 -2.28 39.74 -7.64
N ARG A 252 -1.25 39.64 -8.50
CA ARG A 252 -0.92 40.71 -9.47
C ARG A 252 -2.04 40.98 -10.47
N PHE A 253 -2.77 39.95 -10.90
CA PHE A 253 -3.84 40.04 -11.91
C PHE A 253 -5.25 39.85 -11.31
N TRP A 254 -5.47 40.18 -10.01
CA TRP A 254 -6.77 39.98 -9.36
C TRP A 254 -7.96 40.64 -10.03
N LYS A 255 -7.73 41.70 -10.81
CA LYS A 255 -8.81 42.42 -11.51
C LYS A 255 -9.31 41.69 -12.76
N ASP A 256 -8.50 40.81 -13.36
CA ASP A 256 -8.80 40.16 -14.65
C ASP A 256 -9.00 38.63 -14.51
N ILE A 257 -9.45 38.16 -13.34
CA ILE A 257 -9.55 36.72 -13.06
C ILE A 257 -10.75 36.08 -13.77
N LEU A 258 -10.45 35.21 -14.73
CA LEU A 258 -11.39 34.23 -15.29
C LEU A 258 -11.65 33.05 -14.33
N GLN A 259 -12.85 32.44 -14.41
CA GLN A 259 -13.25 31.27 -13.61
C GLN A 259 -12.24 30.10 -13.67
N LEU A 260 -11.56 29.93 -14.81
CA LEU A 260 -10.54 28.89 -15.01
C LEU A 260 -9.36 29.00 -14.02
N HIS A 261 -8.95 30.21 -13.64
CA HIS A 261 -7.84 30.40 -12.70
C HIS A 261 -8.19 29.93 -11.28
N TYR A 262 -9.45 30.02 -10.86
CA TYR A 262 -9.90 29.47 -9.56
C TYR A 262 -9.78 27.95 -9.55
N HIS A 263 -10.12 27.30 -10.66
CA HIS A 263 -9.96 25.84 -10.79
C HIS A 263 -8.48 25.41 -10.75
N ILE A 264 -7.59 26.16 -11.43
CA ILE A 264 -6.15 25.89 -11.37
C ILE A 264 -5.62 26.06 -9.93
N THR A 265 -6.03 27.13 -9.25
CA THR A 265 -5.64 27.38 -7.85
C THR A 265 -6.09 26.25 -6.93
N ALA A 266 -7.33 25.76 -7.10
CA ALA A 266 -7.85 24.63 -6.34
C ALA A 266 -7.04 23.34 -6.57
N VAL A 267 -6.65 23.03 -7.82
CA VAL A 267 -5.83 21.85 -8.14
C VAL A 267 -4.44 21.95 -7.52
N ILE A 268 -3.81 23.14 -7.57
CA ILE A 268 -2.50 23.36 -6.94
C ILE A 268 -2.61 23.19 -5.42
N ALA A 269 -3.65 23.76 -4.80
CA ALA A 269 -3.89 23.62 -3.36
C ALA A 269 -4.10 22.17 -2.93
N LEU A 270 -4.91 21.40 -3.68
CA LEU A 270 -5.11 19.97 -3.44
C LEU A 270 -3.80 19.19 -3.61
N GLY A 271 -2.99 19.51 -4.61
CA GLY A 271 -1.67 18.90 -4.80
C GLY A 271 -0.70 19.19 -3.65
N MET A 272 -0.67 20.43 -3.15
CA MET A 272 0.12 20.79 -1.97
C MET A 272 -0.29 19.98 -0.74
N CYS A 273 -1.61 19.87 -0.47
CA CYS A 273 -2.13 19.11 0.66
C CYS A 273 -1.77 17.62 0.53
N GLU A 274 -2.03 17.01 -0.64
CA GLU A 274 -1.74 15.61 -0.90
C GLU A 274 -0.25 15.29 -0.65
N MET A 275 0.67 16.03 -1.26
CA MET A 275 2.11 15.78 -1.09
C MET A 275 2.55 15.95 0.37
N ALA A 276 1.99 16.94 1.09
CA ALA A 276 2.29 17.16 2.50
C ALA A 276 1.81 16.00 3.37
N PHE A 277 0.56 15.54 3.21
CA PHE A 277 0.02 14.42 3.98
C PHE A 277 0.77 13.12 3.72
N TRP A 278 1.14 12.83 2.46
CA TRP A 278 2.01 11.68 2.15
C TRP A 278 3.38 11.79 2.80
N TYR A 279 4.02 12.97 2.76
CA TYR A 279 5.29 13.17 3.45
C TYR A 279 5.17 12.94 4.96
N PHE A 280 4.12 13.49 5.60
CA PHE A 280 3.89 13.29 7.02
C PHE A 280 3.59 11.83 7.39
N GLU A 281 2.84 11.12 6.55
CA GLU A 281 2.58 9.68 6.71
C GLU A 281 3.91 8.90 6.77
N TYR A 282 4.77 9.08 5.77
CA TYR A 282 6.06 8.38 5.71
C TYR A 282 7.02 8.82 6.83
N ALA A 283 7.05 10.11 7.19
CA ALA A 283 7.89 10.62 8.27
C ALA A 283 7.47 10.04 9.64
N ASN A 284 6.16 10.00 9.93
CA ASN A 284 5.65 9.41 11.16
C ASN A 284 5.87 7.90 11.18
N PHE A 285 5.64 7.23 10.05
CA PHE A 285 5.90 5.80 9.94
C PHE A 285 7.39 5.48 10.14
N ASN A 286 8.30 6.29 9.62
CA ASN A 286 9.73 6.12 9.84
C ASN A 286 10.13 6.30 11.32
N SER A 287 9.44 7.16 12.06
CA SER A 287 9.74 7.42 13.48
C SER A 287 9.10 6.40 14.43
N THR A 288 7.89 5.94 14.15
CA THR A 288 7.10 5.09 15.07
C THR A 288 7.15 3.60 14.72
N GLY A 289 7.42 3.27 13.45
CA GLY A 289 7.40 1.91 12.93
C GLY A 289 6.01 1.31 12.74
N SER A 290 4.96 2.08 13.02
CA SER A 290 3.55 1.76 12.79
C SER A 290 2.92 2.82 11.88
N ARG A 291 1.95 2.43 11.05
CA ARG A 291 1.23 3.40 10.21
C ARG A 291 0.17 4.16 11.03
N PRO A 292 0.26 5.50 11.14
CA PRO A 292 -0.74 6.28 11.86
C PRO A 292 -2.04 6.38 11.05
N MET A 293 -3.01 5.53 11.39
CA MET A 293 -4.30 5.41 10.73
C MET A 293 -4.94 6.75 10.30
N GLY A 294 -4.95 7.75 11.20
CA GLY A 294 -5.56 9.05 10.92
C GLY A 294 -4.87 9.81 9.79
N ILE A 295 -3.54 9.84 9.75
CA ILE A 295 -2.77 10.55 8.72
C ILE A 295 -2.92 9.81 7.39
N THR A 296 -2.88 8.47 7.41
CA THR A 296 -3.10 7.64 6.22
C THR A 296 -4.47 7.91 5.59
N LEU A 297 -5.53 7.99 6.42
CA LEU A 297 -6.88 8.28 5.95
C LEU A 297 -6.94 9.64 5.25
N TRP A 298 -6.41 10.70 5.87
CA TRP A 298 -6.36 12.02 5.24
C TRP A 298 -5.55 11.99 3.93
N ALA A 299 -4.37 11.38 3.92
CA ALA A 299 -3.54 11.26 2.72
C ALA A 299 -4.29 10.60 1.55
N VAL A 300 -4.94 9.46 1.83
CA VAL A 300 -5.77 8.73 0.85
C VAL A 300 -6.96 9.56 0.38
N THR A 301 -7.69 10.20 1.28
CA THR A 301 -8.83 11.06 0.93
C THR A 301 -8.39 12.23 0.05
N PHE A 302 -7.28 12.92 0.36
CA PHE A 302 -6.76 14.00 -0.48
C PHE A 302 -6.36 13.52 -1.87
N THR A 303 -5.74 12.33 -1.98
CA THR A 303 -5.44 11.70 -3.27
C THR A 303 -6.71 11.40 -4.07
N ALA A 304 -7.73 10.79 -3.44
CA ALA A 304 -9.01 10.48 -4.09
C ALA A 304 -9.78 11.75 -4.53
N VAL A 305 -9.84 12.77 -3.67
CA VAL A 305 -10.44 14.08 -3.97
C VAL A 305 -9.73 14.72 -5.15
N LYS A 306 -8.38 14.81 -5.13
CA LYS A 306 -7.61 15.40 -6.22
C LYS A 306 -7.85 14.65 -7.54
N LYS A 307 -7.77 13.32 -7.53
CA LYS A 307 -8.05 12.48 -8.71
C LYS A 307 -9.44 12.73 -9.30
N THR A 308 -10.45 12.88 -8.44
CA THR A 308 -11.83 13.14 -8.85
C THR A 308 -11.99 14.56 -9.41
N VAL A 309 -11.53 15.56 -8.65
CA VAL A 309 -11.65 16.98 -9.01
C VAL A 309 -10.91 17.24 -10.33
N SER A 310 -9.69 16.72 -10.51
CA SER A 310 -8.95 16.89 -11.77
C SER A 310 -9.70 16.32 -12.98
N ARG A 311 -10.31 15.12 -12.87
CA ARG A 311 -11.09 14.52 -13.96
C ARG A 311 -12.37 15.29 -14.26
N LEU A 312 -13.09 15.72 -13.21
CA LEU A 312 -14.30 16.53 -13.37
C LEU A 312 -13.99 17.88 -14.02
N LEU A 313 -12.91 18.55 -13.59
CA LEU A 313 -12.48 19.81 -14.18
C LEU A 313 -12.10 19.64 -15.65
N LEU A 314 -11.31 18.61 -15.99
CA LEU A 314 -10.96 18.33 -17.39
C LEU A 314 -12.21 18.08 -18.24
N LEU A 315 -13.16 17.30 -17.75
CA LEU A 315 -14.42 17.04 -18.46
C LEU A 315 -15.24 18.32 -18.64
N VAL A 316 -15.45 19.10 -17.58
CA VAL A 316 -16.25 20.34 -17.60
C VAL A 316 -15.60 21.40 -18.51
N VAL A 317 -14.27 21.53 -18.48
CA VAL A 317 -13.53 22.43 -19.38
C VAL A 317 -13.63 21.95 -20.83
N SER A 318 -13.53 20.63 -21.11
CA SER A 318 -13.68 20.08 -22.47
C SER A 318 -15.09 20.29 -23.06
N MET A 319 -16.10 20.39 -22.21
CA MET A 319 -17.48 20.75 -22.59
C MET A 319 -17.66 22.24 -22.90
N GLY A 320 -16.62 23.07 -22.67
CA GLY A 320 -16.62 24.50 -22.94
C GLY A 320 -17.24 25.35 -21.84
N TYR A 321 -17.35 24.84 -20.61
CA TYR A 321 -17.80 25.64 -19.46
C TYR A 321 -16.86 26.82 -19.21
N GLY A 322 -17.41 28.01 -18.97
CA GLY A 322 -16.64 29.22 -18.70
C GLY A 322 -16.09 29.95 -19.94
N VAL A 323 -16.02 29.29 -21.11
CA VAL A 323 -15.55 29.90 -22.39
C VAL A 323 -16.67 29.97 -23.44
N VAL A 324 -17.37 28.87 -23.68
CA VAL A 324 -18.34 28.75 -24.80
C VAL A 324 -19.78 28.64 -24.31
N ARG A 325 -20.01 28.14 -23.09
CA ARG A 325 -21.35 28.00 -22.50
C ARG A 325 -21.38 28.52 -21.06
N PRO A 326 -22.29 29.46 -20.73
CA PRO A 326 -22.40 30.01 -19.37
C PRO A 326 -23.04 29.03 -18.37
N THR A 327 -23.81 28.03 -18.82
CA THR A 327 -24.47 27.03 -17.93
C THR A 327 -24.55 25.65 -18.57
N LEU A 328 -24.24 24.59 -17.82
CA LEU A 328 -24.28 23.19 -18.30
C LEU A 328 -25.67 22.51 -18.24
N GLY A 329 -26.71 23.18 -17.75
CA GLY A 329 -28.07 22.62 -17.67
C GLY A 329 -28.14 21.29 -16.91
N GLY A 330 -29.06 20.40 -17.30
CA GLY A 330 -29.26 19.09 -16.65
C GLY A 330 -28.11 18.10 -16.77
N ILE A 331 -27.14 18.33 -17.67
CA ILE A 331 -25.97 17.45 -17.85
C ILE A 331 -25.03 17.53 -16.64
N THR A 332 -25.00 18.66 -15.94
CA THR A 332 -24.22 18.87 -14.71
C THR A 332 -24.50 17.80 -13.65
N SER A 333 -25.77 17.40 -13.49
CA SER A 333 -26.17 16.37 -12.52
C SER A 333 -25.56 15.01 -12.84
N LYS A 334 -25.52 14.62 -14.12
CA LYS A 334 -24.93 13.36 -14.59
C LYS A 334 -23.42 13.33 -14.38
N VAL A 335 -22.75 14.45 -14.66
CA VAL A 335 -21.30 14.60 -14.46
C VAL A 335 -20.96 14.53 -12.97
N LEU A 336 -21.74 15.18 -12.11
CA LEU A 336 -21.55 15.15 -10.67
C LEU A 336 -21.80 13.76 -10.08
N LEU A 337 -22.85 13.06 -10.54
CA LEU A 337 -23.12 11.67 -10.15
C LEU A 337 -21.96 10.74 -10.55
N LEU A 338 -21.45 10.88 -11.79
CA LEU A 338 -20.29 10.10 -12.25
C LEU A 338 -19.05 10.39 -11.39
N GLY A 339 -18.81 11.65 -11.05
CA GLY A 339 -17.74 12.08 -10.15
C GLY A 339 -17.86 11.47 -8.76
N LEU A 340 -19.06 11.43 -8.19
CA LEU A 340 -19.30 10.82 -6.87
C LEU A 340 -19.02 9.32 -6.89
N ILE A 341 -19.51 8.60 -7.91
CA ILE A 341 -19.25 7.16 -8.06
C ILE A 341 -17.75 6.90 -8.18
N TYR A 342 -17.04 7.72 -8.97
CA TYR A 342 -15.59 7.62 -9.11
C TYR A 342 -14.85 7.90 -7.82
N PHE A 343 -15.24 8.94 -7.07
CA PHE A 343 -14.63 9.28 -5.80
C PHE A 343 -14.70 8.12 -4.81
N VAL A 344 -15.89 7.55 -4.63
CA VAL A 344 -16.11 6.41 -3.74
C VAL A 344 -15.29 5.19 -4.19
N ALA A 345 -15.31 4.86 -5.48
CA ALA A 345 -14.55 3.73 -6.00
C ALA A 345 -13.03 3.93 -5.85
N SER A 346 -12.54 5.13 -6.10
CA SER A 346 -11.12 5.49 -5.93
C SER A 346 -10.71 5.48 -4.46
N GLU A 347 -11.52 6.02 -3.55
CA GLU A 347 -11.22 6.01 -2.12
C GLU A 347 -11.17 4.58 -1.57
N ALA A 348 -12.14 3.74 -1.93
CA ALA A 348 -12.15 2.33 -1.52
C ALA A 348 -10.91 1.57 -2.01
N LEU A 349 -10.48 1.80 -3.26
CA LEU A 349 -9.28 1.19 -3.81
C LEU A 349 -8.01 1.64 -3.08
N GLU A 350 -7.85 2.95 -2.85
CA GLU A 350 -6.68 3.52 -2.18
C GLU A 350 -6.59 3.10 -0.71
N LEU A 351 -7.73 3.01 -0.01
CA LEU A 351 -7.79 2.50 1.36
C LEU A 351 -7.34 1.04 1.43
N VAL A 352 -7.83 0.19 0.52
CA VAL A 352 -7.43 -1.22 0.48
C VAL A 352 -5.96 -1.38 0.13
N GLU A 353 -5.41 -0.54 -0.75
CA GLU A 353 -4.00 -0.62 -1.13
C GLU A 353 -3.04 -0.17 -0.03
N HIS A 354 -3.43 0.82 0.79
CA HIS A 354 -2.54 1.41 1.80
C HIS A 354 -2.81 0.92 3.23
N LEU A 355 -4.03 0.51 3.56
CA LEU A 355 -4.39 0.00 4.90
C LEU A 355 -4.69 -1.50 4.88
N GLY A 356 -5.00 -2.08 3.74
CA GLY A 356 -5.19 -3.52 3.64
C GLY A 356 -3.86 -4.24 3.51
N ASN A 357 -3.36 -4.86 4.59
CA ASN A 357 -2.62 -6.11 4.39
C ASN A 357 -2.54 -7.08 5.59
N ILE A 358 -2.22 -8.33 5.24
CA ILE A 358 -1.78 -9.52 6.00
C ILE A 358 -2.83 -10.60 6.32
N ASN A 359 -4.15 -10.34 6.31
CA ASN A 359 -5.13 -11.43 6.44
C ASN A 359 -5.99 -11.61 5.18
N ASP A 360 -5.67 -12.64 4.39
CA ASP A 360 -6.54 -13.39 3.47
C ASP A 360 -7.42 -12.67 2.43
N PHE A 361 -7.25 -11.38 2.17
CA PHE A 361 -7.82 -10.79 0.95
C PHE A 361 -6.96 -11.20 -0.25
N SER A 362 -7.28 -12.39 -0.77
CA SER A 362 -6.81 -12.93 -2.05
C SER A 362 -6.64 -11.80 -3.05
N GLY A 363 -5.55 -11.77 -3.83
CA GLY A 363 -5.34 -10.77 -4.89
C GLY A 363 -6.54 -10.61 -5.85
N LYS A 364 -7.46 -11.57 -5.87
CA LYS A 364 -8.80 -11.49 -6.47
C LYS A 364 -9.66 -10.32 -5.96
N ALA A 365 -9.65 -10.00 -4.66
CA ALA A 365 -10.38 -8.87 -4.09
C ALA A 365 -9.79 -7.52 -4.54
N LYS A 366 -8.46 -7.41 -4.60
CA LYS A 366 -7.79 -6.24 -5.20
C LYS A 366 -8.18 -6.08 -6.67
N LEU A 367 -8.14 -7.18 -7.44
CA LEU A 367 -8.55 -7.17 -8.85
C LEU A 367 -10.00 -6.68 -9.04
N PHE A 368 -10.90 -7.10 -8.14
CA PHE A 368 -12.31 -6.70 -8.15
C PHE A 368 -12.51 -5.20 -7.90
N LEU A 369 -11.65 -4.53 -7.13
CA LEU A 369 -11.70 -3.08 -6.90
C LEU A 369 -11.02 -2.27 -8.01
N VAL A 370 -9.93 -2.80 -8.59
CA VAL A 370 -9.19 -2.12 -9.66
C VAL A 370 -10.01 -2.06 -10.96
N LEU A 371 -10.74 -3.12 -11.29
CA LEU A 371 -11.46 -3.22 -12.56
C LEU A 371 -12.55 -2.13 -12.74
N PRO A 372 -13.46 -1.88 -11.78
CA PRO A 372 -14.43 -0.79 -11.89
C PRO A 372 -13.80 0.60 -12.02
N VAL A 373 -12.74 0.87 -11.26
CA VAL A 373 -12.04 2.17 -11.32
C VAL A 373 -11.42 2.38 -12.71
N ALA A 374 -10.79 1.36 -13.28
CA ALA A 374 -10.22 1.42 -14.63
C ALA A 374 -11.28 1.64 -15.72
N LEU A 375 -12.46 1.01 -15.59
CA LEU A 375 -13.58 1.24 -16.50
C LEU A 375 -14.10 2.68 -16.41
N LEU A 376 -14.25 3.22 -15.20
CA LEU A 376 -14.64 4.62 -15.01
C LEU A 376 -13.60 5.58 -15.60
N ASP A 377 -12.31 5.30 -15.43
CA ASP A 377 -11.23 6.07 -16.05
C ASP A 377 -11.35 6.09 -17.58
N ALA A 378 -11.59 4.93 -18.21
CA ALA A 378 -11.83 4.84 -19.64
C ALA A 378 -13.07 5.65 -20.07
N CYS A 379 -14.17 5.58 -19.31
CA CYS A 379 -15.37 6.38 -19.57
C CYS A 379 -15.09 7.89 -19.51
N PHE A 380 -14.35 8.36 -18.49
CA PHE A 380 -13.94 9.77 -18.39
C PHE A 380 -13.12 10.22 -19.60
N ILE A 381 -12.13 9.41 -20.00
CA ILE A 381 -11.26 9.71 -21.13
C ILE A 381 -12.08 9.82 -22.42
N LEU A 382 -12.90 8.81 -22.74
CA LEU A 382 -13.72 8.79 -23.95
C LEU A 382 -14.70 9.95 -24.00
N TRP A 383 -15.34 10.27 -22.86
CA TRP A 383 -16.28 11.39 -22.81
C TRP A 383 -15.55 12.74 -22.94
N THR A 384 -14.39 12.90 -22.33
CA THR A 384 -13.57 14.12 -22.47
C THR A 384 -13.18 14.34 -23.93
N PHE A 385 -12.67 13.31 -24.61
CA PHE A 385 -12.34 13.40 -26.04
C PHE A 385 -13.55 13.70 -26.91
N SER A 386 -14.68 13.01 -26.70
CA SER A 386 -15.91 13.27 -27.47
C SER A 386 -16.44 14.68 -27.27
N SER A 387 -16.38 15.19 -26.02
CA SER A 387 -16.80 16.55 -25.70
C SER A 387 -15.87 17.58 -26.34
N LEU A 388 -14.57 17.36 -26.23
CA LEU A 388 -13.55 18.21 -26.84
C LEU A 388 -13.73 18.29 -28.36
N SER A 389 -13.90 17.15 -29.05
CA SER A 389 -14.12 17.13 -30.50
C SER A 389 -15.35 17.93 -30.92
N LYS A 390 -16.48 17.78 -30.21
CA LYS A 390 -17.69 18.57 -30.48
C LYS A 390 -17.50 20.06 -30.22
N THR A 391 -16.73 20.41 -29.19
CA THR A 391 -16.40 21.81 -28.89
C THR A 391 -15.46 22.38 -29.95
N LEU A 392 -14.47 21.62 -30.41
CA LEU A 392 -13.57 22.00 -31.49
C LEU A 392 -14.30 22.16 -32.82
N GLU A 393 -15.20 21.25 -33.20
CA GLU A 393 -16.02 21.40 -34.42
C GLU A 393 -16.85 22.69 -34.37
N LYS A 394 -17.50 22.98 -33.24
CA LYS A 394 -18.25 24.22 -33.07
C LYS A 394 -17.35 25.45 -33.15
N LEU A 395 -16.18 25.41 -32.50
CA LEU A 395 -15.21 26.50 -32.56
C LEU A 395 -14.59 26.63 -33.95
N GLN A 396 -14.41 25.55 -34.71
CA GLN A 396 -13.94 25.58 -36.10
C GLN A 396 -15.01 26.17 -37.01
N VAL A 397 -16.30 25.84 -36.81
CA VAL A 397 -17.40 26.47 -37.57
C VAL A 397 -17.52 27.95 -37.20
N ILE A 398 -17.44 28.30 -35.92
CA ILE A 398 -17.48 29.69 -35.46
C ILE A 398 -16.24 30.45 -35.95
N ASN A 399 -15.04 29.88 -35.85
CA ASN A 399 -13.84 30.46 -36.42
C ASN A 399 -13.94 30.55 -37.94
N CYS A 400 -14.49 29.58 -38.66
CA CYS A 400 -14.67 29.66 -40.11
C CYS A 400 -15.67 30.76 -40.48
N VAL A 401 -16.73 30.95 -39.68
CA VAL A 401 -17.69 32.06 -39.81
C VAL A 401 -17.05 33.42 -39.45
N ILE A 402 -16.19 33.47 -38.44
CA ILE A 402 -15.45 34.69 -38.03
C ILE A 402 -14.33 35.01 -39.02
N TYR A 403 -13.58 34.02 -39.51
CA TYR A 403 -12.53 34.18 -40.54
C TYR A 403 -13.11 34.46 -41.92
N ALA A 404 -14.37 34.11 -42.19
CA ALA A 404 -15.13 34.60 -43.35
C ALA A 404 -15.61 36.05 -43.18
N ASN A 405 -15.61 36.59 -41.95
CA ASN A 405 -16.01 37.97 -41.67
C ASN A 405 -14.82 38.92 -41.45
N GLU A 406 -13.73 38.49 -40.84
CA GLU A 406 -12.53 39.31 -40.65
C GLU A 406 -11.26 38.46 -40.63
N ARG A 407 -10.34 38.73 -41.57
CA ARG A 407 -8.92 38.47 -41.36
C ARG A 407 -8.52 39.19 -40.07
N CYS A 408 -8.18 38.48 -38.99
CA CYS A 408 -7.06 38.84 -38.09
C CYS A 408 -6.92 37.99 -36.81
N HIS A 409 -5.65 37.69 -36.51
CA HIS A 409 -5.03 37.45 -35.19
C HIS A 409 -5.24 36.12 -34.42
N ALA A 410 -4.45 35.14 -34.86
CA ALA A 410 -3.37 34.48 -34.11
C ALA A 410 -3.70 33.73 -32.78
N LEU A 411 -3.64 32.40 -32.92
CA LEU A 411 -3.52 31.37 -31.90
C LEU A 411 -2.38 31.61 -30.88
N SER A 412 -2.67 31.43 -29.58
CA SER A 412 -1.65 31.30 -28.53
C SER A 412 -2.04 30.45 -27.31
N ILE A 413 -2.87 29.40 -27.46
CA ILE A 413 -3.28 28.56 -26.29
C ILE A 413 -3.08 27.04 -26.51
N LEU A 414 -2.38 26.63 -27.56
CA LEU A 414 -2.09 25.20 -27.81
C LEU A 414 -0.88 24.58 -27.07
N PRO A 415 0.11 25.33 -26.52
CA PRO A 415 1.22 24.70 -25.78
C PRO A 415 0.90 24.28 -24.33
N MET A 416 -0.08 24.90 -23.66
CA MET A 416 -0.34 24.61 -22.23
C MET A 416 -1.04 23.26 -21.99
N LEU A 417 -1.93 22.84 -22.89
CA LEU A 417 -2.66 21.57 -22.73
C LEU A 417 -1.79 20.34 -23.00
N SER A 418 -0.72 20.49 -23.79
CA SER A 418 0.29 19.44 -24.01
C SER A 418 1.10 19.17 -22.74
N HIS A 419 1.52 20.22 -22.02
CA HIS A 419 2.33 20.09 -20.80
C HIS A 419 1.57 19.57 -19.58
N ILE A 420 0.27 19.89 -19.47
CA ILE A 420 -0.58 19.37 -18.38
C ILE A 420 -0.81 17.86 -18.55
N ASN A 421 -0.98 17.39 -19.79
CA ASN A 421 -1.17 15.97 -20.05
C ASN A 421 0.12 15.16 -19.85
N THR A 422 1.30 15.72 -20.13
CA THR A 422 2.59 15.07 -19.82
C THR A 422 2.88 14.97 -18.32
N CYS A 423 2.45 15.95 -17.51
CA CYS A 423 2.61 15.89 -16.05
C CYS A 423 1.58 14.97 -15.36
N LEU A 424 0.35 14.86 -15.88
CA LEU A 424 -0.61 13.86 -15.40
C LEU A 424 -0.18 12.43 -15.75
N HIS A 425 0.49 12.23 -16.89
CA HIS A 425 0.99 10.92 -17.30
C HIS A 425 2.27 10.49 -16.55
N SER A 426 3.08 11.43 -16.04
CA SER A 426 4.23 11.09 -15.17
C SER A 426 3.79 10.69 -13.75
N SER A 427 2.63 11.18 -13.32
CA SER A 427 2.02 10.84 -12.03
C SER A 427 1.39 9.44 -12.03
N SER A 428 1.00 8.91 -13.20
CA SER A 428 0.46 7.54 -13.35
C SER A 428 1.54 6.49 -13.66
N SER A 429 2.70 6.89 -14.17
CA SER A 429 3.81 5.98 -14.50
C SER A 429 4.77 5.71 -13.34
N SER A 430 4.62 6.42 -12.22
CA SER A 430 5.37 6.12 -10.98
C SER A 430 4.72 4.98 -10.16
N SER A 431 3.56 4.48 -10.59
CA SER A 431 2.78 3.45 -9.90
C SER A 431 2.52 2.23 -10.80
N MET A 432 3.50 1.77 -11.58
CA MET A 432 3.43 0.43 -12.18
C MET A 432 4.79 0.00 -12.73
N SER A 433 5.54 -0.74 -11.92
CA SER A 433 6.49 -1.78 -12.36
C SER A 433 7.08 -2.47 -11.14
N TYR A 434 6.41 -3.50 -10.62
CA TYR A 434 7.13 -4.63 -10.04
C TYR A 434 6.39 -5.93 -10.38
N PRO A 435 7.09 -6.93 -10.94
CA PRO A 435 6.51 -8.20 -11.32
C PRO A 435 6.05 -8.97 -10.08
N ASN A 436 4.84 -9.53 -10.15
CA ASN A 436 4.41 -10.61 -9.28
C ASN A 436 5.33 -11.81 -9.55
N TYR A 437 6.27 -12.08 -8.66
CA TYR A 437 6.87 -13.41 -8.59
C TYR A 437 5.88 -14.34 -7.90
N MET A 438 5.53 -15.39 -8.64
CA MET A 438 4.61 -16.48 -8.29
C MET A 438 4.64 -16.87 -6.81
N GLY A 439 3.45 -16.91 -6.22
CA GLY A 439 3.16 -17.82 -5.12
C GLY A 439 3.23 -19.25 -5.62
N PHE A 440 3.77 -20.13 -4.79
CA PHE A 440 3.83 -21.57 -4.98
C PHE A 440 2.50 -22.14 -5.45
N ALA A 441 2.54 -22.78 -6.62
CA ALA A 441 1.80 -24.02 -6.87
C ALA A 441 2.80 -25.16 -6.71
#